data_AF-A0A2M8NMV2-F1
#
_entry.id   AF-A0A2M8NMV2-F1
#
_cell.length_a   1.000
_cell.length_b   1.000
_cell.length_c   1.000
_cell.angle_alpha   90.00
_cell.angle_beta   90.00
_cell.angle_gamma   90.00
#
_symmetry.space_group_name_H-M   'P 1'
#
loop_
_entity.id
_entity.type
_entity.pdbx_description
1 polymer ?
#
loop_
_entity_poly.entity_id
_entity_poly.type
_entity_poly.pdbx_seq_one_letter_code
_entity_poly.pdbx_strand_id
1 'polypeptide(L)'
;MAVRHAWIGLALCVLVIAAALPILTYPLGRDQGEFAVIGRGLLDGKIPYVDLWNPKPPAVFLVYAAAIAAFGRTAEAVRAIDLILIPPTLLAVAWIGRRTLGQAGGWLAAALMALAYFNETFWTLSQNDGIALLPMALAAVCVIKA
;
A
#
# COMPACT_ATOMS: atom_id res chain seq x y z
N MET A 1 -25.59 13.43 -5.81
CA MET A 1 -25.14 12.33 -4.92
C MET A 1 -23.66 11.96 -5.10
N ALA A 2 -23.12 11.86 -6.32
CA ALA A 2 -21.73 11.49 -6.56
C ALA A 2 -20.70 12.39 -5.82
N VAL A 3 -20.89 13.71 -5.85
CA VAL A 3 -20.01 14.70 -5.20
C VAL A 3 -19.86 14.44 -3.70
N ARG A 4 -20.95 14.14 -2.98
CA ARG A 4 -20.91 13.83 -1.53
C ARG A 4 -20.03 12.60 -1.25
N HIS A 5 -20.12 11.57 -2.07
CA HIS A 5 -19.32 10.35 -1.88
C HIS A 5 -17.84 10.56 -2.21
N ALA A 6 -17.54 11.45 -3.17
CA ALA A 6 -16.16 11.86 -3.45
C ALA A 6 -15.54 12.58 -2.24
N TRP A 7 -16.27 13.51 -1.62
CA TRP A 7 -15.81 14.20 -0.41
C TRP A 7 -15.62 13.26 0.78
N ILE A 8 -16.54 12.30 0.99
CA ILE A 8 -16.37 11.29 2.05
C ILE A 8 -15.12 10.44 1.79
N GLY A 9 -14.90 10.02 0.54
CA GLY A 9 -13.71 9.25 0.17
C GLY A 9 -12.42 10.03 0.41
N LEU A 10 -12.39 11.29 -0.02
CA LEU A 10 -11.26 12.18 0.22
C LEU A 10 -11.01 12.39 1.71
N ALA A 11 -12.06 12.67 2.49
CA ALA A 11 -11.96 12.86 3.94
C ALA A 11 -11.43 11.60 4.63
N LEU A 12 -11.89 10.41 4.22
CA LEU A 12 -11.37 9.15 4.73
C LEU A 12 -9.89 8.97 4.40
N CYS A 13 -9.48 9.21 3.15
CA CYS A 13 -8.07 9.10 2.75
C CYS A 13 -7.18 10.08 3.54
N VAL A 14 -7.59 11.34 3.68
CA VAL A 14 -6.84 12.35 4.45
C VAL A 14 -6.74 11.96 5.92
N LEU A 15 -7.85 11.53 6.53
CA LEU A 15 -7.87 11.09 7.93
C LEU A 15 -6.93 9.90 8.15
N VAL A 16 -6.98 8.89 7.28
CA VAL A 16 -6.14 7.70 7.39
C VAL A 16 -4.67 8.05 7.19
N ILE A 17 -4.33 8.85 6.18
CA ILE A 17 -2.94 9.29 5.97
C ILE A 17 -2.44 10.05 7.21
N ALA A 18 -3.21 11.01 7.72
CA ALA A 18 -2.83 11.80 8.88
C ALA A 18 -2.62 10.93 10.13
N ALA A 19 -3.52 9.96 10.38
CA ALA A 19 -3.39 9.02 11.49
C ALA A 19 -2.21 8.06 11.33
N ALA A 20 -1.88 7.69 10.09
CA ALA A 20 -0.80 6.76 9.76
C ALA A 20 0.58 7.43 9.62
N LEU A 21 0.68 8.77 9.61
CA LEU A 21 1.97 9.48 9.50
C LEU A 21 3.08 8.97 10.45
N PRO A 22 2.80 8.58 11.72
CA PRO A 22 3.84 8.07 12.62
C PRO A 22 4.58 6.83 12.10
N ILE A 23 3.99 6.03 11.19
CA ILE A 23 4.67 4.85 10.63
C ILE A 23 5.94 5.19 9.85
N LEU A 24 6.11 6.45 9.41
CA LEU A 24 7.33 6.91 8.75
C LEU A 24 8.55 6.77 9.67
N THR A 25 8.34 6.80 10.99
CA THR A 25 9.40 6.62 12.00
C THR A 25 9.70 5.16 12.32
N TYR A 26 8.94 4.21 11.76
CA TYR A 26 9.12 2.79 12.06
C TYR A 26 10.40 2.25 11.41
N PRO A 27 11.21 1.48 12.16
CA PRO A 27 12.43 0.88 11.61
C PRO A 27 12.06 -0.16 10.55
N LEU A 28 12.95 -0.41 9.59
CA LEU A 28 12.73 -1.50 8.63
C LEU A 28 12.90 -2.86 9.32
N GLY A 29 11.96 -3.77 9.06
CA GLY A 29 12.14 -5.18 9.39
C GLY A 29 13.08 -5.88 8.41
N ARG A 30 13.25 -7.19 8.60
CA ARG A 30 14.17 -8.01 7.78
C ARG A 30 13.81 -7.94 6.29
N ASP A 31 12.58 -8.29 5.93
CA ASP A 31 12.14 -8.37 4.54
C ASP A 31 12.20 -7.01 3.86
N GLN A 32 11.78 -5.94 4.54
CA GLN A 32 11.86 -4.57 4.02
C GLN A 32 13.31 -4.16 3.77
N GLY A 33 14.24 -4.58 4.64
CA GLY A 33 15.67 -4.40 4.44
C GLY A 33 16.18 -5.12 3.19
N GLU A 34 15.81 -6.39 3.00
CA GLU A 34 16.16 -7.18 1.81
C GLU A 34 15.59 -6.51 0.53
N PHE A 35 14.33 -6.10 0.54
CA PHE A 35 13.68 -5.43 -0.58
C PHE A 35 14.32 -4.08 -0.90
N ALA A 36 14.73 -3.31 0.12
CA ALA A 36 15.43 -2.04 -0.05
C ALA A 36 16.86 -2.22 -0.59
N VAL A 37 17.56 -3.30 -0.24
CA VAL A 37 18.84 -3.64 -0.85
C VAL A 37 18.67 -3.91 -2.35
N ILE A 38 17.66 -4.72 -2.73
CA ILE A 38 17.41 -5.03 -4.14
C ILE A 38 16.91 -3.81 -4.90
N GLY A 39 16.00 -3.03 -4.31
CA GLY A 39 15.49 -1.78 -4.88
C GLY A 39 16.59 -0.75 -5.14
N ARG A 40 17.55 -0.57 -4.21
CA ARG A 40 18.74 0.27 -4.45
C ARG A 40 19.64 -0.31 -5.54
N GLY A 41 19.84 -1.63 -5.53
CA GLY A 41 20.62 -2.31 -6.54
C GLY A 41 20.08 -2.10 -7.95
N LEU A 42 18.76 -2.14 -8.13
CA LEU A 42 18.09 -1.81 -9.39
C LEU A 42 18.44 -0.40 -9.88
N LEU A 43 18.41 0.59 -8.98
CA LEU A 43 18.80 1.97 -9.31
C LEU A 43 20.30 2.10 -9.63
N ASP A 44 21.12 1.21 -9.08
CA ASP A 44 22.56 1.13 -9.32
C ASP A 44 22.90 0.22 -10.53
N GLY A 45 21.92 -0.19 -11.32
CA GLY A 45 22.09 -0.97 -12.55
C GLY A 45 22.24 -2.49 -12.37
N LYS A 46 21.97 -3.01 -11.17
CA LYS A 46 21.99 -4.46 -10.89
C LYS A 46 20.71 -5.14 -11.35
N ILE A 47 20.82 -6.41 -11.72
CA ILE A 47 19.73 -7.23 -12.21
C ILE A 47 19.24 -8.18 -11.09
N PRO A 48 17.96 -8.09 -10.67
CA PRO A 48 17.39 -9.04 -9.71
C PRO A 48 17.50 -10.48 -10.21
N TYR A 49 17.75 -11.39 -9.28
CA TYR A 49 17.97 -12.83 -9.50
C TYR A 49 19.27 -13.21 -10.23
N VAL A 50 20.08 -12.24 -10.63
CA VAL A 50 21.43 -12.45 -11.16
C VAL A 50 22.45 -11.92 -10.16
N ASP A 51 22.38 -10.62 -9.86
CA ASP A 51 23.33 -9.95 -8.96
C ASP A 51 22.86 -9.95 -7.49
N LEU A 52 21.54 -10.03 -7.30
CA LEU A 52 20.88 -9.93 -6.00
C LEU A 52 19.73 -10.91 -5.92
N TRP A 53 19.65 -11.69 -4.86
CA TRP A 53 18.71 -12.79 -4.75
C TRP A 53 17.71 -12.62 -3.60
N ASN A 54 16.43 -12.86 -3.89
CA ASN A 54 15.35 -13.03 -2.92
C ASN A 54 14.23 -13.83 -3.59
N PRO A 55 13.48 -14.72 -2.89
CA PRO A 55 12.50 -15.59 -3.54
C PRO A 55 11.18 -14.91 -3.95
N LYS A 56 10.94 -13.65 -3.55
CA LYS A 56 9.70 -12.91 -3.90
C LYS A 56 9.72 -12.50 -5.37
N PRO A 57 8.56 -12.34 -6.03
CA PRO A 57 8.47 -11.82 -7.41
C PRO A 57 9.04 -10.40 -7.58
N PRO A 58 9.49 -9.99 -8.78
CA PRO A 58 10.30 -8.78 -8.94
C PRO A 58 9.54 -7.47 -8.69
N ALA A 59 8.21 -7.51 -8.80
CA ALA A 59 7.36 -6.32 -8.69
C ALA A 59 7.56 -5.59 -7.35
N VAL A 60 7.78 -6.31 -6.25
CA VAL A 60 8.03 -5.67 -4.94
C VAL A 60 9.30 -4.82 -4.95
N PHE A 61 10.36 -5.28 -5.61
CA PHE A 61 11.62 -4.54 -5.69
C PHE A 61 11.49 -3.29 -6.58
N LEU A 62 10.65 -3.34 -7.62
CA LEU A 62 10.36 -2.18 -8.46
C LEU A 62 9.58 -1.10 -7.69
N VAL A 63 8.62 -1.49 -6.85
CA VAL A 63 7.89 -0.56 -5.98
C VAL A 63 8.86 0.11 -4.99
N TYR A 64 9.77 -0.67 -4.39
CA TYR A 64 10.82 -0.15 -3.52
C TYR A 64 11.78 0.78 -4.26
N ALA A 65 12.26 0.39 -5.44
CA ALA A 65 13.13 1.22 -6.27
C ALA A 65 12.47 2.56 -6.62
N ALA A 66 11.18 2.55 -7.00
CA ALA A 66 10.43 3.76 -7.31
C ALA A 66 10.30 4.69 -6.09
N ALA A 67 9.97 4.14 -4.92
CA ALA A 67 9.87 4.91 -3.68
C ALA A 67 11.23 5.52 -3.28
N ILE A 68 12.31 4.73 -3.38
CA ILE A 68 13.67 5.18 -3.07
C ILE A 68 14.16 6.23 -4.08
N ALA A 69 13.82 6.09 -5.36
CA ALA A 69 14.14 7.10 -6.37
C ALA A 69 13.41 8.42 -6.13
N ALA A 70 12.14 8.36 -5.68
CA ALA A 70 11.32 9.54 -5.45
C ALA A 70 11.65 10.27 -4.14
N PHE A 71 11.90 9.54 -3.06
CA PHE A 71 12.00 10.09 -1.69
C PHE A 71 13.38 9.92 -1.04
N GLY A 72 14.31 9.23 -1.70
CA GLY A 72 15.69 9.02 -1.22
C GLY A 72 15.94 7.65 -0.61
N ARG A 73 17.21 7.37 -0.28
CA ARG A 73 17.67 6.07 0.27
C ARG A 73 17.48 5.98 1.78
N THR A 74 16.26 6.18 2.27
CA THR A 74 15.94 6.19 3.71
C THR A 74 14.80 5.23 4.08
N ALA A 75 14.59 5.00 5.38
CA ALA A 75 13.50 4.14 5.86
C ALA A 75 12.13 4.78 5.59
N GLU A 76 12.04 6.11 5.74
CA GLU A 76 10.84 6.91 5.48
C GLU A 76 10.38 6.75 4.04
N ALA A 77 11.30 6.72 3.07
CA ALA A 77 10.98 6.49 1.67
C ALA A 77 10.27 5.14 1.44
N VAL A 78 10.75 4.09 2.11
CA VAL A 78 10.10 2.77 2.07
C VAL A 78 8.74 2.81 2.79
N ARG A 79 8.67 3.43 3.97
CA ARG A 79 7.42 3.55 4.73
C ARG A 79 6.35 4.38 4.03
N ALA A 80 6.75 5.33 3.18
CA ALA A 80 5.83 6.11 2.37
C ALA A 80 5.04 5.27 1.35
N ILE A 81 5.51 4.06 1.01
CA ILE A 81 4.78 3.12 0.12
C ILE A 81 3.37 2.86 0.66
N ASP A 82 3.22 2.63 1.97
CA ASP A 82 1.91 2.36 2.59
C ASP A 82 0.98 3.57 2.49
N LEU A 83 1.52 4.77 2.72
CA LEU A 83 0.75 6.03 2.64
C LEU A 83 0.28 6.33 1.21
N ILE A 84 0.92 5.75 0.19
CA ILE A 84 0.56 5.91 -1.22
C ILE A 84 -0.42 4.81 -1.68
N LEU A 85 -0.15 3.55 -1.34
CA LEU A 85 -0.90 2.40 -1.88
C LEU A 85 -2.17 2.06 -1.11
N ILE A 86 -2.20 2.31 0.20
CA ILE A 86 -3.37 1.95 1.01
C ILE A 86 -4.57 2.85 0.74
N PRO A 87 -4.46 4.19 0.65
CA PRO A 87 -5.63 5.03 0.36
C PRO A 87 -6.44 4.64 -0.90
N PRO A 88 -5.83 4.40 -2.09
CA PRO A 88 -6.60 3.91 -3.24
C PRO A 88 -7.14 2.48 -3.03
N THR A 89 -6.44 1.65 -2.26
CA THR A 89 -6.96 0.32 -1.84
C THR A 89 -8.26 0.47 -1.04
N LEU A 90 -8.31 1.41 -0.10
CA LEU A 90 -9.53 1.68 0.69
C LEU A 90 -10.70 2.15 -0.18
N LEU A 91 -10.43 2.95 -1.22
CA LEU A 91 -11.46 3.38 -2.17
C LEU A 91 -11.98 2.20 -2.99
N ALA A 92 -11.10 1.28 -3.42
CA ALA A 92 -11.49 0.04 -4.10
C ALA A 92 -12.34 -0.85 -3.16
N VAL A 93 -11.92 -1.05 -1.92
CA VAL A 93 -12.71 -1.80 -0.91
C VAL A 93 -14.06 -1.13 -0.65
N ALA A 94 -14.09 0.20 -0.54
CA ALA A 94 -15.34 0.93 -0.37
C ALA A 94 -16.27 0.72 -1.56
N TRP A 95 -15.74 0.73 -2.78
CA TRP A 95 -16.52 0.47 -3.98
C TRP A 95 -17.06 -0.96 -3.98
N ILE A 96 -16.22 -1.95 -3.68
CA ILE A 96 -16.61 -3.37 -3.60
C ILE A 96 -17.74 -3.54 -2.58
N GLY A 97 -17.55 -3.04 -1.36
CA GLY A 97 -18.53 -3.16 -0.29
C GLY A 97 -19.83 -2.40 -0.59
N ARG A 98 -19.79 -1.30 -1.36
CA ARG A 98 -21.03 -0.64 -1.82
C ARG A 98 -21.87 -1.52 -2.72
N ARG A 99 -21.23 -2.35 -3.54
CA ARG A 99 -21.90 -3.25 -4.49
C ARG A 99 -22.45 -4.51 -3.83
N THR A 100 -21.85 -4.94 -2.73
CA THR A 100 -22.23 -6.19 -2.05
C THR A 100 -23.04 -5.98 -0.77
N LEU A 101 -22.78 -4.90 -0.03
CA LEU A 101 -23.34 -4.61 1.30
C LEU A 101 -24.10 -3.27 1.35
N GLY A 102 -24.20 -2.56 0.23
CA GLY A 102 -24.80 -1.23 0.15
C GLY A 102 -23.90 -0.10 0.69
N GLN A 103 -24.43 1.12 0.68
CA GLN A 103 -23.63 2.33 0.83
C GLN A 103 -22.87 2.44 2.15
N ALA A 104 -23.54 2.13 3.27
CA ALA A 104 -22.93 2.15 4.59
C ALA A 104 -21.92 1.01 4.77
N GLY A 105 -22.24 -0.18 4.26
CA GLY A 105 -21.35 -1.35 4.33
C GLY A 105 -20.02 -1.13 3.62
N GLY A 106 -20.02 -0.46 2.46
CA GLY A 106 -18.78 -0.11 1.77
C GLY A 106 -17.87 0.82 2.57
N TRP A 107 -18.42 1.87 3.17
CA TRP A 107 -17.61 2.77 4.00
C TRP A 107 -17.12 2.10 5.28
N LEU A 108 -17.95 1.27 5.91
CA LEU A 108 -17.56 0.49 7.08
C LEU A 108 -16.42 -0.48 6.74
N ALA A 109 -16.51 -1.19 5.62
CA ALA A 109 -15.48 -2.12 5.17
C ALA A 109 -14.13 -1.41 4.94
N ALA A 110 -14.14 -0.24 4.30
CA ALA A 110 -12.93 0.56 4.11
C ALA A 110 -12.34 1.08 5.42
N ALA A 111 -13.18 1.53 6.36
CA ALA A 111 -12.71 1.96 7.68
C ALA A 111 -12.10 0.81 8.50
N LEU A 112 -12.73 -0.36 8.49
CA LEU A 112 -12.23 -1.56 9.17
C LEU A 112 -10.92 -2.05 8.54
N MET A 113 -10.80 -2.00 7.21
CA MET A 113 -9.56 -2.33 6.51
C MET A 113 -8.42 -1.39 6.91
N ALA A 114 -8.69 -0.07 6.94
CA ALA A 114 -7.68 0.91 7.36
C ALA A 114 -7.22 0.67 8.80
N LEU A 115 -8.18 0.41 9.70
CA LEU A 115 -7.88 0.10 11.10
C LEU A 115 -7.07 -1.19 11.22
N ALA A 116 -7.46 -2.25 10.53
CA ALA A 116 -6.76 -3.53 10.56
C ALA A 116 -5.33 -3.38 10.05
N TYR A 117 -5.14 -2.73 8.90
CA TYR A 117 -3.82 -2.59 8.28
C TYR A 117 -2.87 -1.72 9.11
N PHE A 118 -3.30 -0.54 9.54
CA PHE A 118 -2.42 0.40 10.26
C PHE A 118 -2.30 0.12 11.77
N ASN A 119 -3.02 -0.87 12.29
CA ASN A 119 -2.81 -1.38 13.65
C ASN A 119 -1.70 -2.46 13.70
N GLU A 120 -1.13 -2.83 12.55
CA GLU A 120 0.03 -3.70 12.46
C GLU A 120 1.31 -3.01 12.94
N THR A 121 2.34 -3.83 13.21
CA THR A 121 3.64 -3.34 13.65
C THR A 121 4.60 -3.13 12.47
N PHE A 122 5.80 -2.61 12.75
CA PHE A 122 6.83 -2.39 11.74
C PHE A 122 7.24 -3.64 10.95
N TRP A 123 7.00 -4.83 11.50
CA TRP A 123 7.30 -6.10 10.82
C TRP A 123 6.43 -6.33 9.59
N THR A 124 5.15 -5.95 9.64
CA THR A 124 4.14 -6.28 8.62
C THR A 124 3.94 -5.15 7.61
N LEU A 125 4.11 -3.90 8.04
CA LEU A 125 3.92 -2.74 7.15
C LEU A 125 4.98 -2.69 6.05
N SER A 126 4.62 -2.13 4.90
CA SER A 126 5.44 -2.00 3.69
C SER A 126 5.92 -3.34 3.12
N GLN A 127 5.29 -4.46 3.49
CA GLN A 127 5.62 -5.78 2.94
C GLN A 127 4.97 -6.05 1.58
N ASN A 128 5.42 -7.14 0.93
CA ASN A 128 4.87 -7.60 -0.34
C ASN A 128 3.36 -7.85 -0.27
N ASP A 129 2.85 -8.35 0.85
CA ASP A 129 1.42 -8.65 1.01
C ASP A 129 0.58 -7.37 1.04
N GLY A 130 1.04 -6.34 1.77
CA GLY A 130 0.43 -5.02 1.78
C GLY A 130 0.44 -4.33 0.40
N ILE A 131 1.57 -4.41 -0.31
CA ILE A 131 1.71 -3.89 -1.67
C ILE A 131 0.77 -4.60 -2.64
N ALA A 132 0.57 -5.92 -2.48
CA ALA A 132 -0.31 -6.70 -3.35
C ALA A 132 -1.81 -6.40 -3.16
N LEU A 133 -2.21 -5.77 -2.04
CA LEU A 133 -3.62 -5.46 -1.78
C LEU A 133 -4.25 -4.58 -2.84
N LEU A 134 -3.53 -3.56 -3.34
CA LEU A 134 -4.06 -2.66 -4.36
C LEU A 134 -4.41 -3.38 -5.67
N PRO A 135 -3.48 -4.07 -6.35
CA PRO A 135 -3.82 -4.78 -7.58
C PRO A 135 -4.86 -5.88 -7.35
N MET A 136 -4.87 -6.56 -6.19
CA MET A 136 -5.91 -7.53 -5.87
C MET A 136 -7.29 -6.90 -5.72
N ALA A 137 -7.38 -5.77 -5.01
CA ALA A 137 -8.64 -5.04 -4.85
C ALA A 137 -9.14 -4.49 -6.19
N LEU A 138 -8.26 -3.96 -7.03
CA LEU A 138 -8.61 -3.50 -8.38
C LEU A 138 -9.06 -4.66 -9.29
N ALA A 139 -8.41 -5.81 -9.22
CA ALA A 139 -8.87 -7.01 -9.93
C ALA A 139 -10.28 -7.43 -9.48
N ALA A 140 -10.56 -7.39 -8.17
CA ALA A 140 -11.90 -7.66 -7.65
C ALA A 140 -12.93 -6.62 -8.13
N VAL A 141 -12.57 -5.34 -8.21
CA VAL A 141 -13.41 -4.28 -8.80
C VAL A 141 -13.80 -4.62 -10.24
N CYS A 142 -12.86 -5.14 -11.05
CA CYS A 142 -13.14 -5.51 -12.45
C CYS A 142 -14.06 -6.73 -12.59
N VAL A 143 -14.03 -7.66 -11.64
CA VAL A 143 -14.82 -8.90 -11.68
C VAL A 143 -16.25 -8.70 -11.16
N ILE A 144 -16.43 -7.82 -10.17
CA ILE A 144 -17.75 -7.55 -9.59
C ILE A 144 -18.57 -6.74 -10.61
N LYS A 145 -19.58 -7.40 -11.19
CA LYS A 145 -20.48 -6.79 -12.18
C LYS A 145 -21.17 -5.56 -11.60
N ALA A 146 -21.24 -4.52 -12.42
CA ALA A 146 -22.02 -3.30 -12.18
C ALA A 146 -23.48 -3.47 -12.58
#